data_AF-A0A1B8TH17-F1
#
_entry.id   AF-A0A1B8TH17-F1
#
_cell.length_a   1.000
_cell.length_b   1.000
_cell.length_c   1.000
_cell.angle_alpha   90.00
_cell.angle_beta   90.00
_cell.angle_gamma   90.00
#
_symmetry.space_group_name_H-M   'P 1'
#
loop_
_entity.id
_entity.type
_entity.pdbx_description
1 polymer ?
#
loop_
_entity_poly.entity_id
_entity_poly.type
_entity_poly.pdbx_seq_one_letter_code
_entity_poly.pdbx_strand_id
1 'polypeptide(L)'
;MSEQASHWREFRPSSWTRSDMAGAAQPHGSNDEPEADYWHAWPPYITGDKSDVGHPSRVMRRRFKTKEAAMAYADRIWPIGRWQEA
;
A
#
# COMPACT_ATOMS: atom_id res chain seq x y z
N MET A 1 -5.81 -8.45 -21.63
CA MET A 1 -5.60 -7.75 -20.35
C MET A 1 -4.76 -8.68 -19.49
N SER A 2 -3.49 -8.35 -19.34
CA SER A 2 -2.42 -9.22 -18.85
C SER A 2 -2.58 -9.55 -17.36
N GLU A 3 -2.35 -10.83 -17.05
CA GLU A 3 -2.41 -11.50 -15.74
C GLU A 3 -1.40 -10.97 -14.70
N GLN A 4 -1.42 -9.68 -14.37
CA GLN A 4 -0.71 -9.12 -13.20
C GLN A 4 -1.60 -9.04 -11.94
N ALA A 5 -2.76 -9.68 -11.96
CA ALA A 5 -3.75 -9.64 -10.87
C ALA A 5 -3.66 -10.83 -9.89
N SER A 6 -2.48 -11.37 -9.58
CA SER A 6 -2.39 -12.60 -8.77
C SER A 6 -2.16 -12.39 -7.27
N HIS A 7 -1.71 -11.22 -6.79
CA HIS A 7 -1.31 -11.06 -5.38
C HIS A 7 -2.07 -9.99 -4.60
N TRP A 8 -2.79 -9.11 -5.30
CA TRP A 8 -3.54 -8.02 -4.70
C TRP A 8 -4.99 -8.44 -4.46
N ARG A 9 -5.50 -8.21 -3.26
CA ARG A 9 -6.88 -8.47 -2.87
C ARG A 9 -7.51 -7.18 -2.39
N GLU A 10 -8.75 -6.95 -2.82
CA GLU A 10 -9.56 -5.89 -2.25
C GLU A 10 -9.87 -6.26 -0.79
N PHE A 11 -9.51 -5.37 0.13
CA PHE A 11 -9.90 -5.48 1.53
C PHE A 11 -11.21 -4.72 1.78
N ARG A 12 -11.35 -3.55 1.14
CA ARG A 12 -12.57 -2.72 1.05
C ARG A 12 -12.45 -1.81 -0.18
N PRO A 13 -13.52 -1.11 -0.63
CA PRO A 13 -13.53 -0.33 -1.89
C PRO A 13 -12.36 0.63 -2.10
N SER A 14 -11.80 1.10 -0.99
CA SER A 14 -10.77 2.12 -0.86
C SER A 14 -9.42 1.59 -0.33
N SER A 15 -9.28 0.27 -0.21
CA SER A 15 -8.08 -0.39 0.33
C SER A 15 -7.81 -1.74 -0.31
N TRP A 16 -6.58 -1.91 -0.80
CA TRP A 16 -6.10 -3.11 -1.46
C TRP A 16 -4.84 -3.58 -0.76
N THR A 17 -4.75 -4.88 -0.52
CA THR A 17 -3.64 -5.49 0.22
C THR A 17 -3.08 -6.66 -0.56
N ARG A 18 -1.75 -6.76 -0.56
CA ARG A 18 -0.99 -7.83 -1.16
C ARG A 18 -0.73 -8.93 -0.12
N SER A 19 -0.38 -10.14 -0.57
CA SER A 19 -0.16 -11.28 0.33
C SER A 19 0.91 -11.07 1.41
N ASP A 20 1.87 -10.17 1.18
CA ASP A 20 2.92 -9.81 2.14
C ASP A 20 2.57 -8.56 2.96
N MET A 21 1.29 -8.17 2.99
CA MET A 21 0.76 -7.01 3.71
C MET A 21 1.13 -5.63 3.15
N ALA A 22 1.91 -5.56 2.06
CA ALA A 22 2.01 -4.32 1.29
C ALA A 22 0.63 -3.91 0.79
N GLY A 23 0.38 -2.63 0.58
CA GLY A 23 -0.96 -2.22 0.20
C GLY A 23 -1.06 -0.82 -0.38
N ALA A 24 -2.27 -0.51 -0.82
CA ALA A 24 -2.65 0.76 -1.38
C ALA A 24 -4.03 1.14 -0.86
N ALA A 25 -4.14 2.34 -0.27
CA ALA A 25 -5.42 2.82 0.23
C ALA A 25 -5.55 4.33 0.18
N GLN A 26 -6.79 4.79 0.19
CA GLN A 26 -7.11 6.18 0.48
C GLN A 26 -7.00 6.41 2.00
N PRO A 27 -6.64 7.61 2.45
CA PRO A 27 -6.88 8.01 3.83
C PRO A 27 -8.35 7.86 4.22
N HIS A 28 -8.57 7.28 5.39
CA HIS A 28 -9.89 7.01 5.94
C HIS A 28 -10.14 7.78 7.22
N GLY A 29 -11.39 8.24 7.36
CA GLY A 29 -11.92 8.75 8.61
C GLY A 29 -12.26 7.64 9.60
N SER A 30 -12.73 8.04 10.78
CA SER A 30 -13.19 7.13 11.83
C SER A 30 -14.33 6.20 11.41
N ASN A 31 -15.06 6.56 10.35
CA ASN A 31 -16.21 5.82 9.84
C ASN A 31 -15.85 4.89 8.68
N ASP A 32 -14.56 4.71 8.41
CA ASP A 32 -14.02 3.91 7.30
C ASP A 32 -14.34 4.43 5.88
N GLU A 33 -14.97 5.60 5.79
CA GLU A 33 -15.18 6.33 4.54
C GLU A 33 -13.87 6.97 4.05
N PRO A 34 -13.58 6.97 2.74
CA PRO A 34 -12.44 7.68 2.19
C PRO A 34 -12.64 9.19 2.34
N GLU A 35 -11.72 9.86 3.04
CA GLU A 35 -11.76 11.31 3.24
C GLU A 35 -10.93 12.08 2.20
N ALA A 36 -10.22 11.36 1.34
CA ALA A 36 -9.27 11.91 0.39
C ALA A 36 -9.46 11.34 -1.02
N ASP A 37 -9.26 12.20 -2.01
CA ASP A 37 -9.32 11.87 -3.45
C ASP A 37 -8.01 11.27 -3.99
N TYR A 38 -7.06 10.97 -3.10
CA TYR A 38 -5.76 10.42 -3.44
C TYR A 38 -5.50 9.10 -2.72
N TRP A 39 -4.63 8.31 -3.33
CA TRP A 39 -4.18 7.02 -2.84
C TRP A 39 -2.77 7.12 -2.26
N HIS A 40 -2.50 6.28 -1.28
CA HIS A 40 -1.18 6.01 -0.72
C HIS A 40 -0.79 4.58 -0.99
N ALA A 41 0.52 4.33 -0.98
CA ALA A 41 1.10 3.00 -0.94
C ALA A 41 1.76 2.80 0.43
N TRP A 42 1.56 1.65 1.05
CA TRP A 42 2.21 1.28 2.32
C TRP A 42 3.06 0.01 2.15
N PRO A 43 4.17 -0.11 2.90
CA PRO A 43 5.11 -1.23 2.78
C PRO A 43 4.49 -2.54 3.26
N PRO A 44 5.12 -3.69 2.96
CA PRO A 44 4.91 -4.90 3.73
C PRO A 44 5.37 -4.69 5.18
N TYR A 45 4.58 -5.21 6.13
CA TYR A 45 4.87 -5.31 7.57
C TYR A 45 5.55 -4.08 8.23
N ILE A 46 4.77 -3.27 8.94
CA ILE A 46 5.28 -2.17 9.76
C ILE A 46 5.38 -2.68 11.20
N THR A 47 6.59 -2.75 11.77
CA THR A 47 6.79 -3.09 13.19
C THR A 47 6.29 -1.95 14.10
N GLY A 48 6.20 -0.74 13.55
CA GLY A 48 5.81 0.48 14.24
C GLY A 48 7.00 1.38 14.56
N ASP A 49 8.23 0.96 14.26
CA ASP A 49 9.42 1.79 14.44
C ASP A 49 9.49 2.88 13.37
N LYS A 50 9.90 4.10 13.76
CA LYS A 50 10.18 5.22 12.86
C LYS A 50 11.34 4.96 11.90
N SER A 51 12.20 3.98 12.22
CA SER A 51 13.24 3.52 11.30
C SER A 51 12.68 2.68 10.15
N ASP A 52 11.47 2.10 10.29
CA ASP A 52 10.88 1.25 9.26
C ASP A 52 10.73 2.01 7.95
N VAL A 53 11.15 1.36 6.85
CA VAL A 53 11.14 1.97 5.51
C VAL A 53 9.75 2.41 5.08
N GLY A 54 8.69 1.81 5.63
CA GLY A 54 7.36 2.38 5.47
C GLY A 54 6.57 2.56 6.76
N HIS A 55 7.26 2.99 7.81
CA HIS A 55 6.61 3.76 8.85
C HIS A 55 5.75 4.88 8.22
N PRO A 56 4.51 5.11 8.68
CA PRO A 56 3.57 6.03 8.05
C PRO A 56 4.15 7.43 7.81
N SER A 57 5.03 7.92 8.68
CA SER A 57 5.70 9.23 8.51
C SER A 57 6.59 9.36 7.26
N ARG A 58 7.02 8.26 6.67
CA ARG A 58 7.85 8.23 5.44
C ARG A 58 7.01 8.04 4.18
N VAL A 59 5.98 7.18 4.24
CA VAL A 59 5.17 6.80 3.07
C VAL A 59 3.95 7.70 2.83
N MET A 60 3.33 8.26 3.87
CA MET A 60 2.16 9.15 3.73
C MET A 60 2.46 10.48 3.02
N ARG A 61 3.74 10.76 2.70
CA ARG A 61 4.09 11.95 1.91
C ARG A 61 3.77 11.81 0.42
N ARG A 62 3.70 10.58 -0.11
CA ARG A 62 3.54 10.35 -1.55
C ARG A 62 2.08 10.05 -1.89
N ARG A 63 1.47 10.91 -2.72
CA ARG A 63 0.07 10.82 -3.15
C ARG A 63 -0.02 10.34 -4.59
N PHE A 64 -0.98 9.47 -4.88
CA PHE A 64 -1.27 8.94 -6.20
C PHE A 64 -2.72 9.26 -6.59
N LYS A 65 -2.97 9.54 -7.87
CA LYS A 65 -4.34 9.82 -8.34
C LYS A 65 -5.20 8.57 -8.45
N THR A 66 -4.60 7.40 -8.62
CA THR A 66 -5.32 6.13 -8.83
C THR A 66 -4.74 5.03 -7.95
N LYS A 67 -5.56 4.02 -7.65
CA LYS A 67 -5.12 2.83 -6.90
C LYS A 67 -4.02 2.08 -7.64
N GLU A 68 -4.15 1.94 -8.95
CA GLU A 68 -3.19 1.21 -9.78
C GLU A 68 -1.81 1.86 -9.75
N ALA A 69 -1.75 3.19 -9.71
CA ALA A 69 -0.49 3.92 -9.59
C ALA A 69 0.17 3.72 -8.21
N ALA A 70 -0.63 3.65 -7.14
CA ALA A 70 -0.13 3.33 -5.80
C ALA A 70 0.34 1.86 -5.72
N MET A 71 -0.42 0.91 -6.27
CA MET A 71 -0.05 -0.51 -6.32
C MET A 71 1.23 -0.74 -7.13
N ALA A 72 1.33 -0.16 -8.33
CA ALA A 72 2.53 -0.26 -9.17
C ALA A 72 3.76 0.37 -8.49
N TYR A 73 3.56 1.43 -7.72
CA TYR A 73 4.63 1.98 -6.89
C TYR A 73 5.05 1.02 -5.78
N ALA A 74 4.09 0.40 -5.09
CA ALA A 74 4.37 -0.59 -4.05
C ALA A 74 5.13 -1.79 -4.62
N ASP A 75 4.73 -2.31 -5.78
CA ASP A 75 5.42 -3.43 -6.46
C ASP A 75 6.87 -3.07 -6.83
N ARG A 76 7.12 -1.82 -7.25
CA ARG A 76 8.46 -1.34 -7.62
C ARG A 76 9.36 -1.10 -6.41
N ILE A 77 8.83 -0.53 -5.33
CA ILE A 77 9.64 -0.17 -4.15
C ILE A 77 9.81 -1.34 -3.19
N TRP A 78 8.76 -2.14 -3.02
CA TRP A 78 8.72 -3.30 -2.16
C TRP A 78 8.38 -4.53 -3.01
N PRO A 79 9.32 -5.08 -3.79
CA PRO A 79 9.08 -6.31 -4.52
C PRO A 79 8.87 -7.49 -3.56
N ILE A 80 7.93 -8.39 -3.90
CA ILE A 80 7.66 -9.62 -3.15
C ILE A 80 8.95 -10.45 -3.03
N GLY A 81 9.17 -11.08 -1.87
CA GLY A 81 10.29 -12.00 -1.62
C GLY A 81 11.57 -11.32 -1.11
N ARG A 82 11.78 -10.02 -1.40
CA ARG A 82 12.99 -9.31 -0.94
C ARG A 82 13.02 -9.04 0.57
N TRP A 83 11.85 -9.02 1.23
CA TRP A 83 11.72 -8.66 2.65
C TRP A 83 11.65 -9.88 3.59
N GLN A 84 11.65 -11.10 3.05
CA GLN A 84 11.65 -12.34 3.85
C GLN A 84 13.06 -12.84 4.21
N GLU A 85 14.11 -12.23 3.64
CA GLU A 85 15.52 -12.62 3.86
C GLU A 85 16.26 -11.76 4.91
N ALA A 86 15.55 -10.89 5.65
CA ALA A 86 16.13 -10.03 6.68
C ALA A 86 15.84 -10.52 8.09
#